data_AF-A0A258C6H8-F1
#
_entry.id   AF-A0A258C6H8-F1
#
_cell.length_a   1.000
_cell.length_b   1.000
_cell.length_c   1.000
_cell.angle_alpha   90.00
_cell.angle_beta   90.00
_cell.angle_gamma   90.00
#
_symmetry.space_group_name_H-M   'P 1'
#
loop_
_entity.id
_entity.type
_entity.pdbx_description
1 polymer ?
#
loop_
_entity_poly.entity_id
_entity_poly.type
_entity_poly.pdbx_seq_one_letter_code
_entity_poly.pdbx_strand_id
1 'polypeptide(L)'
;MVDKVCVGLDNISPSVIALNARIQFFDGIPTSTIQQTLIDSAVGLISDTQPDYTYAAARLFLDKIYKEVYGGVTKPPSLYDHINTMVAMKYYDPMLISSYTAEEIEELNEHLDFSRDTLLSYAAVQQIYSKYLIQDRTTKRRFETPQQMFMVMSMAFHINEPKNRVQ
;
A
#
# COMPACT_ATOMS: atom_id res chain seq x y z
N MET A 1 -4.66 -0.77 -16.80
CA MET A 1 -4.09 -0.22 -15.55
C MET A 1 -4.86 1.03 -15.14
N VAL A 2 -4.85 2.08 -15.98
CA VAL A 2 -5.56 3.34 -15.69
C VAL A 2 -7.08 3.17 -15.59
N ASP A 3 -7.70 2.36 -16.45
CA ASP A 3 -9.16 2.14 -16.38
C ASP A 3 -9.59 1.49 -15.07
N LYS A 4 -8.79 0.54 -14.57
CA LYS A 4 -9.05 -0.18 -13.31
C LYS A 4 -9.06 0.76 -12.11
N VAL A 5 -8.12 1.70 -12.05
CA VAL A 5 -8.03 2.63 -10.90
C VAL A 5 -9.19 3.64 -10.88
N CYS A 6 -9.85 3.86 -12.02
CA CYS A 6 -10.96 4.79 -12.14
C CYS A 6 -12.35 4.17 -11.87
N VAL A 7 -12.43 2.86 -11.69
CA VAL A 7 -13.72 2.18 -11.43
C VAL A 7 -14.35 2.71 -10.14
N GLY A 8 -15.64 3.07 -10.22
CA GLY A 8 -16.44 3.53 -9.08
C GLY A 8 -16.08 4.93 -8.57
N LEU A 9 -15.40 5.74 -9.39
CA LEU A 9 -15.08 7.13 -9.09
C LEU A 9 -15.83 8.05 -10.07
N ASP A 10 -16.26 9.19 -9.59
CA ASP A 10 -17.11 10.13 -10.32
C ASP A 10 -16.31 11.24 -10.97
N ASN A 11 -16.77 11.71 -12.13
CA ASN A 11 -16.22 12.88 -12.82
C ASN A 11 -14.70 12.82 -13.13
N ILE A 12 -14.16 11.62 -13.40
CA ILE A 12 -12.78 11.41 -13.81
C ILE A 12 -12.69 10.69 -15.17
N SER A 13 -11.55 10.85 -15.87
CA SER A 13 -11.32 10.22 -17.17
C SER A 13 -9.98 9.48 -17.23
N PRO A 14 -9.97 8.15 -17.44
CA PRO A 14 -8.74 7.39 -17.67
C PRO A 14 -7.94 7.92 -18.87
N SER A 15 -8.63 8.34 -19.92
CA SER A 15 -8.00 8.84 -21.15
C SER A 15 -7.24 10.14 -20.93
N VAL A 16 -7.74 11.02 -20.05
CA VAL A 16 -7.07 12.29 -19.72
C VAL A 16 -5.77 12.02 -18.96
N ILE A 17 -5.78 11.10 -17.99
CA ILE A 17 -4.56 10.67 -17.27
C ILE A 17 -3.54 10.11 -18.27
N ALA A 18 -3.98 9.20 -19.15
CA ALA A 18 -3.09 8.56 -20.11
C ALA A 18 -2.49 9.56 -21.12
N LEU A 19 -3.28 10.52 -21.61
CA LEU A 19 -2.84 11.54 -22.57
C LEU A 19 -1.80 12.48 -21.96
N ASN A 20 -2.06 12.98 -20.75
CA ASN A 20 -1.16 13.87 -20.03
C ASN A 20 0.17 13.17 -19.69
N ALA A 21 0.13 11.90 -19.31
CA ALA A 21 1.33 11.10 -19.08
C ALA A 21 2.12 10.81 -20.36
N ARG A 22 1.43 10.53 -21.48
CA ARG A 22 2.06 10.11 -22.74
C ARG A 22 3.03 11.15 -23.31
N ILE A 23 2.80 12.44 -23.09
CA ILE A 23 3.69 13.51 -23.55
C ILE A 23 5.12 13.33 -23.00
N GLN A 24 5.28 12.66 -21.86
CA GLN A 24 6.56 12.47 -21.20
C GLN A 24 7.24 11.13 -21.55
N PHE A 25 6.62 10.28 -22.39
CA PHE A 25 7.16 8.98 -22.75
C PHE A 25 8.12 9.07 -23.94
N PHE A 26 9.22 8.32 -23.85
CA PHE A 26 10.23 8.19 -24.90
C PHE A 26 10.68 6.73 -25.00
N ASP A 27 11.31 6.36 -26.12
CA ASP A 27 11.78 4.99 -26.33
C ASP A 27 12.88 4.62 -25.33
N GLY A 28 12.79 3.42 -24.74
CA GLY A 28 13.69 2.97 -23.69
C GLY A 28 13.40 3.53 -22.28
N ILE A 29 12.28 4.22 -22.06
CA ILE A 29 11.87 4.69 -20.72
C ILE A 29 11.70 3.52 -19.72
N PRO A 30 12.24 3.63 -18.48
CA PRO A 30 12.04 2.60 -17.46
C PRO A 30 10.56 2.44 -17.06
N THR A 31 10.14 1.20 -16.76
CA THR A 31 8.76 0.92 -16.35
C THR A 31 8.37 1.61 -15.03
N SER A 32 9.34 1.80 -14.12
CA SER A 32 9.13 2.57 -12.88
C SER A 32 8.86 4.04 -13.17
N THR A 33 9.50 4.63 -14.18
CA THR A 33 9.26 6.00 -14.61
C THR A 33 7.87 6.13 -15.23
N ILE A 34 7.45 5.18 -16.09
CA ILE A 34 6.08 5.16 -16.64
C ILE A 34 5.04 5.22 -15.51
N GLN A 35 5.21 4.38 -14.48
CA GLN A 35 4.28 4.34 -13.36
C GLN A 35 4.27 5.64 -12.57
N GLN A 36 5.44 6.23 -12.31
CA GLN A 36 5.53 7.52 -11.62
C GLN A 36 4.87 8.64 -12.43
N THR A 37 5.12 8.72 -13.73
CA THR A 37 4.51 9.71 -14.63
C THR A 37 2.98 9.63 -14.63
N LEU A 38 2.40 8.43 -14.57
CA LEU A 38 0.95 8.25 -14.47
C LEU A 38 0.39 8.75 -13.13
N ILE A 39 1.10 8.49 -12.03
CA ILE A 39 0.74 9.03 -10.70
C ILE A 39 0.77 10.56 -10.77
N ASP A 40 1.86 11.16 -11.23
CA ASP A 40 2.04 12.61 -11.28
C ASP A 40 0.98 13.26 -12.19
N SER A 41 0.65 12.62 -13.30
CA SER A 41 -0.43 13.05 -14.19
C SER A 41 -1.80 13.05 -13.50
N ALA A 42 -2.12 12.02 -12.72
CA ALA A 42 -3.39 11.96 -11.99
C ALA A 42 -3.43 13.00 -10.86
N VAL A 43 -2.30 13.20 -10.16
CA VAL A 43 -2.15 14.23 -9.12
C VAL A 43 -2.39 15.63 -9.67
N GLY A 44 -1.85 15.93 -10.85
CA GLY A 44 -2.04 17.24 -11.51
C GLY A 44 -3.48 17.54 -11.93
N LEU A 45 -4.38 16.54 -11.95
CA LEU A 45 -5.80 16.70 -12.27
C LEU A 45 -6.68 16.90 -11.03
N ILE A 46 -6.12 16.74 -9.82
CA ILE A 46 -6.85 16.94 -8.57
C ILE A 46 -7.24 18.42 -8.46
N SER A 47 -8.54 18.67 -8.31
CA SER A 47 -9.10 20.01 -8.18
C SER A 47 -10.42 19.96 -7.41
N ASP A 48 -10.91 21.12 -6.98
CA ASP A 48 -12.19 21.23 -6.27
C ASP A 48 -13.39 20.72 -7.10
N THR A 49 -13.29 20.78 -8.43
CA THR A 49 -14.34 20.29 -9.35
C THR A 49 -14.21 18.81 -9.69
N GLN A 50 -13.01 18.22 -9.52
CA GLN A 50 -12.72 16.82 -9.80
C GLN A 50 -11.89 16.19 -8.66
N PRO A 51 -12.44 16.11 -7.42
CA PRO A 51 -11.70 15.66 -6.25
C PRO A 51 -11.30 14.17 -6.35
N ASP A 52 -12.09 13.35 -7.05
CA ASP A 52 -11.91 11.91 -7.14
C ASP A 52 -10.61 11.46 -7.83
N TYR A 53 -9.93 12.36 -8.55
CA TYR A 53 -8.58 12.10 -9.02
C TYR A 53 -7.60 11.79 -7.88
N THR A 54 -7.87 12.23 -6.64
CA THR A 54 -7.07 11.86 -5.46
C THR A 54 -7.06 10.35 -5.22
N TYR A 55 -8.20 9.69 -5.42
CA TYR A 55 -8.32 8.23 -5.25
C TYR A 55 -7.71 7.49 -6.44
N ALA A 56 -7.88 8.00 -7.67
CA ALA A 56 -7.22 7.42 -8.84
C ALA A 56 -5.68 7.48 -8.71
N ALA A 57 -5.13 8.63 -8.28
CA ALA A 57 -3.71 8.80 -8.00
C ALA A 57 -3.22 7.89 -6.87
N ALA A 58 -4.00 7.78 -5.78
CA ALA A 58 -3.70 6.88 -4.67
C ALA A 58 -3.62 5.43 -5.13
N ARG A 59 -4.59 4.96 -5.93
CA ARG A 59 -4.64 3.58 -6.46
C ARG A 59 -3.46 3.28 -7.38
N LEU A 60 -3.05 4.22 -8.25
CA LEU A 60 -1.82 4.08 -9.05
C LEU A 60 -0.56 4.00 -8.18
N PHE A 61 -0.53 4.76 -7.09
CA PHE A 61 0.57 4.73 -6.15
C PHE A 61 0.59 3.42 -5.34
N LEU A 62 -0.56 2.90 -4.95
CA LEU A 62 -0.65 1.57 -4.31
C LEU A 62 -0.12 0.47 -5.23
N ASP A 63 -0.47 0.48 -6.52
CA ASP A 63 0.11 -0.46 -7.49
C ASP A 63 1.65 -0.40 -7.50
N LYS A 64 2.24 0.79 -7.28
CA LYS A 64 3.70 0.98 -7.21
C LYS A 64 4.26 0.36 -5.93
N ILE A 65 3.62 0.65 -4.79
CA ILE A 65 4.01 0.11 -3.48
C ILE A 65 3.98 -1.42 -3.50
N TYR A 66 2.89 -2.02 -3.98
CA TYR A 66 2.76 -3.48 -4.04
C TYR A 66 3.78 -4.11 -4.98
N LYS A 67 4.12 -3.43 -6.09
CA LYS A 67 5.18 -3.89 -7.00
C LYS A 67 6.57 -3.79 -6.36
N GLU A 68 6.86 -2.74 -5.60
CA GLU A 68 8.13 -2.59 -4.89
C GLU A 68 8.30 -3.61 -3.76
N VAL A 69 7.23 -3.88 -3.02
CA VAL A 69 7.25 -4.79 -1.86
C VAL A 69 7.24 -6.26 -2.30
N TYR A 70 6.35 -6.61 -3.24
CA TYR A 70 6.08 -8.01 -3.63
C TYR A 70 6.38 -8.34 -5.09
N GLY A 71 7.01 -7.45 -5.86
CA GLY A 71 7.39 -7.74 -7.24
C GLY A 71 6.21 -7.88 -8.22
N GLY A 72 5.00 -7.45 -7.84
CA GLY A 72 3.80 -7.54 -8.67
C GLY A 72 2.96 -8.81 -8.42
N VAL A 73 3.23 -9.54 -7.35
CA VAL A 73 2.35 -10.64 -6.89
C VAL A 73 1.03 -10.06 -6.39
N THR A 74 -0.08 -10.64 -6.85
CA THR A 74 -1.45 -10.17 -6.55
C THR A 74 -1.92 -10.49 -5.14
N LYS A 75 -1.30 -11.48 -4.48
CA LYS A 75 -1.62 -11.89 -3.12
C LYS A 75 -0.38 -11.72 -2.22
N PRO A 76 -0.39 -10.77 -1.27
CA PRO A 76 0.62 -10.70 -0.22
C PRO A 76 0.78 -12.04 0.53
N PRO A 77 1.94 -12.28 1.17
CA PRO A 77 2.11 -13.43 2.07
C PRO A 77 1.07 -13.40 3.19
N SER A 78 0.85 -14.55 3.85
CA SER A 78 0.06 -14.59 5.07
C SER A 78 0.61 -13.61 6.11
N LEU A 79 -0.23 -13.09 7.00
CA LEU A 79 0.22 -12.24 8.09
C LEU A 79 1.28 -12.94 8.95
N TYR A 80 1.12 -14.24 9.18
CA TYR A 80 2.08 -15.06 9.91
C TYR A 80 3.47 -15.07 9.24
N ASP A 81 3.54 -15.39 7.95
CA ASP A 81 4.80 -15.43 7.21
C ASP A 81 5.45 -14.04 7.12
N HIS A 82 4.62 -13.00 6.92
CA HIS A 82 5.05 -11.61 6.89
C HIS A 82 5.71 -11.21 8.22
N ILE A 83 5.03 -11.42 9.35
CA ILE A 83 5.55 -11.07 10.68
C ILE A 83 6.84 -11.84 10.97
N ASN A 84 6.87 -13.16 10.73
CA ASN A 84 8.06 -13.97 10.97
C ASN A 84 9.26 -13.49 10.13
N THR A 85 9.03 -13.17 8.85
CA THR A 85 10.07 -12.61 7.97
C THR A 85 10.59 -11.27 8.50
N MET A 86 9.69 -10.38 8.89
CA MET A 86 10.04 -9.05 9.39
C MET A 86 10.77 -9.09 10.74
N VAL A 87 10.40 -10.01 11.63
CA VAL A 87 11.12 -10.25 12.90
C VAL A 87 12.51 -10.85 12.63
N ALA A 88 12.63 -11.83 11.72
CA ALA A 88 13.91 -12.42 11.35
C ALA A 88 14.88 -11.39 10.75
N MET A 89 14.34 -10.44 9.98
CA MET A 89 15.07 -9.30 9.41
C MET A 89 15.30 -8.15 10.42
N LYS A 90 14.81 -8.28 11.66
CA LYS A 90 14.91 -7.29 12.75
C LYS A 90 14.22 -5.95 12.48
N TYR A 91 13.20 -5.97 11.62
CA TYR A 91 12.36 -4.80 11.34
C TYR A 91 11.14 -4.72 12.27
N TYR A 92 10.62 -5.86 12.72
CA TYR A 92 9.57 -5.94 13.74
C TYR A 92 10.13 -6.42 15.08
N ASP A 93 9.44 -6.04 16.16
CA ASP A 93 9.78 -6.48 17.51
C ASP A 93 9.43 -7.98 17.70
N PRO A 94 10.36 -8.83 18.19
CA PRO A 94 10.08 -10.23 18.48
C PRO A 94 8.93 -10.46 19.46
N MET A 95 8.53 -9.45 20.24
CA MET A 95 7.40 -9.53 21.15
C MET A 95 6.09 -9.89 20.41
N LEU A 96 5.94 -9.52 19.14
CA LEU A 96 4.77 -9.87 18.33
C LEU A 96 4.58 -11.39 18.22
N ILE A 97 5.65 -12.14 17.96
CA ILE A 97 5.57 -13.60 17.82
C ILE A 97 5.54 -14.34 19.15
N SER A 98 6.01 -13.72 20.24
CA SER A 98 5.95 -14.34 21.57
C SER A 98 4.62 -14.10 22.28
N SER A 99 3.88 -13.07 21.90
CA SER A 99 2.65 -12.64 22.59
C SER A 99 1.37 -13.09 21.90
N TYR A 100 1.45 -13.38 20.60
CA TYR A 100 0.35 -13.93 19.80
C TYR A 100 0.68 -15.36 19.38
N THR A 101 -0.29 -16.25 19.55
CA THR A 101 -0.24 -17.62 19.02
C THR A 101 -0.37 -17.61 17.49
N ALA A 102 0.03 -18.71 16.84
CA ALA A 102 -0.13 -18.83 15.38
C ALA A 102 -1.61 -18.76 14.98
N GLU A 103 -2.49 -19.35 15.79
CA GLU A 103 -3.93 -19.35 15.58
C GLU A 103 -4.52 -17.93 15.68
N GLU A 104 -4.13 -17.13 16.67
CA GLU A 104 -4.56 -15.72 16.79
C GLU A 104 -4.07 -14.88 15.59
N ILE A 105 -2.85 -15.12 15.10
CA ILE A 105 -2.32 -14.40 13.93
C ILE A 105 -3.10 -14.79 12.66
N GLU A 106 -3.51 -16.04 12.52
CA GLU A 106 -4.35 -16.43 11.38
C GLU A 106 -5.78 -15.90 11.49
N GLU A 107 -6.36 -15.82 12.68
CA GLU A 107 -7.64 -15.12 12.88
C GLU A 107 -7.53 -13.64 12.48
N LEU A 108 -6.47 -12.95 12.90
CA LEU A 108 -6.18 -11.58 12.47
C LEU A 108 -5.95 -11.46 10.95
N ASN A 109 -5.35 -12.47 10.34
CA ASN A 109 -5.15 -12.53 8.89
C ASN A 109 -6.48 -12.59 8.14
N GLU A 110 -7.51 -13.23 8.68
CA GLU A 110 -8.87 -13.25 8.10
C GLU A 110 -9.55 -11.86 8.14
N HIS A 111 -9.17 -11.01 9.09
CA HIS A 111 -9.65 -9.63 9.18
C HIS A 111 -8.94 -8.66 8.23
N LEU A 112 -7.84 -9.07 7.59
CA LEU A 112 -7.15 -8.26 6.59
C LEU A 112 -7.96 -8.17 5.31
N ASP A 113 -8.19 -6.94 4.87
CA ASP A 113 -8.87 -6.64 3.61
C ASP A 113 -8.06 -5.61 2.82
N PHE A 114 -7.20 -6.12 1.94
CA PHE A 114 -6.32 -5.31 1.08
C PHE A 114 -7.10 -4.40 0.11
N SER A 115 -8.39 -4.65 -0.13
CA SER A 115 -9.19 -3.74 -0.95
C SER A 115 -9.40 -2.38 -0.27
N ARG A 116 -9.32 -2.32 1.06
CA ARG A 116 -9.47 -1.07 1.84
C ARG A 116 -8.35 -0.06 1.61
N ASP A 117 -7.19 -0.49 1.12
CA ASP A 117 -6.14 0.44 0.72
C ASP A 117 -6.65 1.41 -0.36
N THR A 118 -7.56 0.96 -1.24
CA THR A 118 -8.12 1.77 -2.32
C THR A 118 -9.06 2.89 -1.87
N LEU A 119 -9.39 2.94 -0.57
CA LEU A 119 -10.16 4.01 0.09
C LEU A 119 -9.27 5.19 0.53
N LEU A 120 -7.94 5.02 0.51
CA LEU A 120 -7.01 6.06 0.91
C LEU A 120 -6.93 7.15 -0.16
N SER A 121 -6.86 8.41 0.27
CA SER A 121 -6.55 9.54 -0.61
C SER A 121 -5.06 9.55 -0.98
N TYR A 122 -4.71 10.29 -2.03
CA TYR A 122 -3.30 10.37 -2.47
C TYR A 122 -2.39 10.89 -1.35
N ALA A 123 -2.84 11.93 -0.64
CA ALA A 123 -2.09 12.50 0.49
C ALA A 123 -1.87 11.49 1.61
N ALA A 124 -2.88 10.66 1.93
CA ALA A 124 -2.76 9.61 2.94
C ALA A 124 -1.74 8.55 2.51
N VAL A 125 -1.84 8.04 1.27
CA VAL A 125 -0.87 7.06 0.74
C VAL A 125 0.54 7.64 0.72
N GLN A 126 0.72 8.91 0.35
CA GLN A 126 2.01 9.57 0.35
C GLN A 126 2.61 9.69 1.76
N GLN A 127 1.80 10.04 2.77
CA GLN A 127 2.26 10.09 4.15
C GLN A 127 2.66 8.69 4.65
N ILE A 128 1.80 7.70 4.44
CA ILE A 128 2.07 6.30 4.80
C ILE A 128 3.38 5.83 4.17
N TYR A 129 3.52 6.00 2.85
CA TYR A 129 4.71 5.58 2.11
C TYR A 129 5.99 6.27 2.58
N SER A 130 5.94 7.58 2.82
CA SER A 130 7.15 8.36 3.13
C SER A 130 7.60 8.23 4.57
N LYS A 131 6.65 8.12 5.51
CA LYS A 131 6.93 8.25 6.96
C LYS A 131 6.67 6.98 7.77
N TYR A 132 5.75 6.12 7.34
CA TYR A 132 5.27 5.01 8.17
C TYR A 132 5.73 3.63 7.69
N LEU A 133 5.64 3.35 6.39
CA LEU A 133 6.02 2.03 5.88
C LEU A 133 7.50 1.75 6.16
N ILE A 134 7.78 0.59 6.74
CA ILE A 134 9.15 0.17 7.03
C ILE A 134 9.99 0.11 5.75
N GLN A 135 11.22 0.64 5.87
CA GLN A 135 12.20 0.70 4.80
C GLN A 135 13.60 0.41 5.31
N ASP A 136 14.36 -0.26 4.47
CA ASP A 136 15.80 -0.27 4.57
C ASP A 136 16.35 1.11 4.18
N ARG A 137 16.99 1.81 5.13
CA ARG A 137 17.52 3.16 4.90
C ARG A 137 18.63 3.20 3.85
N THR A 138 19.34 2.09 3.65
CA THR A 138 20.44 1.94 2.71
C THR A 138 19.92 1.55 1.32
N THR A 139 19.18 0.44 1.22
CA THR A 139 18.72 -0.09 -0.08
C THR A 139 17.45 0.58 -0.59
N LYS A 140 16.76 1.36 0.26
CA LYS A 140 15.46 1.98 0.00
C LYS A 140 14.32 0.99 -0.25
N ARG A 141 14.55 -0.31 -0.06
CA ARG A 141 13.53 -1.35 -0.20
C ARG A 141 12.48 -1.21 0.90
N ARG A 142 11.21 -1.31 0.52
CA ARG A 142 10.05 -1.39 1.42
C ARG A 142 9.65 -2.85 1.61
N PHE A 143 9.06 -3.16 2.76
CA PHE A 143 8.76 -4.54 3.14
C PHE A 143 7.28 -4.81 3.47
N GLU A 144 6.45 -3.78 3.57
CA GLU A 144 5.06 -3.90 3.99
C GLU A 144 4.14 -2.98 3.19
N THR A 145 2.85 -3.31 3.23
CA THR A 145 1.74 -2.54 2.63
C THR A 145 0.94 -1.81 3.72
N PRO A 146 0.08 -0.84 3.36
CA PRO A 146 -0.70 -0.10 4.35
C PRO A 146 -1.59 -0.98 5.24
N GLN A 147 -2.31 -1.98 4.70
CA GLN A 147 -3.10 -2.89 5.54
C GLN A 147 -2.25 -3.66 6.56
N GLN A 148 -1.09 -4.18 6.15
CA GLN A 148 -0.19 -4.88 7.09
C GLN A 148 0.33 -3.95 8.17
N MET A 149 0.71 -2.72 7.79
CA MET A 149 1.12 -1.69 8.74
C MET A 149 0.01 -1.42 9.76
N PHE A 150 -1.24 -1.22 9.33
CA PHE A 150 -2.36 -1.00 10.24
C PHE A 150 -2.60 -2.18 11.18
N MET A 151 -2.55 -3.41 10.65
CA MET A 151 -2.76 -4.62 11.44
C MET A 151 -1.66 -4.81 12.49
N VAL A 152 -0.39 -4.74 12.09
CA VAL A 152 0.75 -4.92 12.99
C VAL A 152 0.81 -3.80 14.04
N MET A 153 0.46 -2.56 13.66
CA MET A 153 0.34 -1.46 14.61
C MET A 153 -0.76 -1.73 15.66
N SER A 154 -1.92 -2.24 15.22
CA SER A 154 -3.00 -2.63 16.14
C SER A 154 -2.55 -3.76 17.09
N MET A 155 -1.89 -4.79 16.56
CA MET A 155 -1.34 -5.90 17.34
C MET A 155 -0.35 -5.40 18.41
N ALA A 156 0.54 -4.48 18.03
CA ALA A 156 1.51 -3.92 18.95
C ALA A 156 0.85 -3.11 20.09
N PHE A 157 -0.21 -2.34 19.79
CA PHE A 157 -0.92 -1.57 20.81
C PHE A 157 -1.69 -2.44 21.82
N HIS A 158 -2.24 -3.57 21.38
CA HIS A 158 -3.08 -4.44 22.22
C HIS A 158 -2.32 -5.64 22.81
N ILE A 159 -0.98 -5.62 22.77
CA ILE A 159 -0.15 -6.76 23.18
C ILE A 159 -0.23 -7.09 24.69
N ASN A 160 -0.70 -6.15 25.50
CA ASN A 160 -0.89 -6.33 26.94
C ASN A 160 -2.36 -6.50 27.35
N GLU A 161 -3.30 -6.47 26.40
CA GLU A 161 -4.71 -6.69 26.68
C GLU A 161 -5.00 -8.15 27.06
N PRO A 162 -6.05 -8.42 27.86
CA PRO A 162 -6.44 -9.79 28.20
C PRO A 162 -6.87 -10.59 26.96
N LYS A 163 -6.84 -11.93 27.07
CA LYS A 163 -6.90 -12.91 25.96
C LYS A 163 -8.08 -12.81 24.96
N ASN A 164 -9.09 -11.98 25.19
CA ASN A 164 -10.16 -11.72 24.21
C ASN A 164 -9.83 -10.59 23.22
N ARG A 165 -8.55 -10.32 22.97
CA ARG A 165 -8.08 -9.14 22.20
C ARG A 165 -8.28 -9.22 20.68
N VAL A 166 -8.65 -10.38 20.17
CA VAL A 166 -8.83 -10.61 18.71
C VAL A 166 -10.32 -10.57 18.31
N GLN A 167 -11.25 -10.67 19.29
CA GLN A 167 -12.71 -10.62 19.09
C GLN A 167 -13.27 -9.20 19.06
#